data_AF-X1NYF1-F1
#
_entry.id   AF-X1NYF1-F1
#
_cell.length_a   1.000
_cell.length_b   1.000
_cell.length_c   1.000
_cell.angle_alpha   90.00
_cell.angle_beta   90.00
_cell.angle_gamma   90.00
#
_symmetry.space_group_name_H-M   'P 1'
#
loop_
_entity.id
_entity.type
_entity.pdbx_description
1 polymer ?
#
loop_
_entity_poly.entity_id
_entity_poly.type
_entity_poly.pdbx_seq_one_letter_code
_entity_poly.pdbx_strand_id
1 'polypeptide(L)'
;TGLIEVPMGISLGDIIYEIGGGIVGGKRFKAALTGGPSGGCLPASMLDLPVDYESLTQAGSIMGSGGMVVADEDTCMVDMARFFLSFTQIESCGKCIPCRVGTRQMLNILERITQGEGKSGDIECLERLAQLVKSTALCGLGQTAPNPVLTTIRYFRDEYEEHIKKHYCRAAVCKELVKSPCQNTCPARIDVPRYIRLIADGKYDEALAVVREKVPFPAVLGYVCLHFCEAKCRRGQLDEPLAIRVLKRFAAEHDTGLWKQNSKLAPPTGRKVAKGRIQA
;
A
#
# COMPACT_ATOMS: atom_id res chain seq x y z
N THR A 1 -16.32 13.09 -5.96
CA THR A 1 -16.37 12.81 -7.41
C THR A 1 -17.04 13.98 -8.08
N GLY A 2 -16.55 14.42 -9.25
CA GLY A 2 -17.10 15.57 -9.95
C GLY A 2 -16.73 15.54 -11.43
N LEU A 3 -17.26 16.51 -12.17
CA LEU A 3 -16.92 16.79 -13.56
C LEU A 3 -16.41 18.23 -13.62
N ILE A 4 -15.27 18.43 -14.27
CA ILE A 4 -14.66 19.75 -14.46
C ILE A 4 -14.24 19.88 -15.93
N GLU A 5 -14.40 21.07 -16.48
CA GLU A 5 -13.89 21.42 -17.80
C GLU A 5 -12.58 22.18 -17.61
N VAL A 6 -11.50 21.70 -18.23
CA VAL A 6 -10.15 22.25 -18.10
C VAL A 6 -9.49 22.35 -19.46
N PRO A 7 -8.60 23.33 -19.68
CA PRO A 7 -7.86 23.42 -20.94
C PRO A 7 -6.93 22.21 -21.11
N MET A 8 -6.83 21.71 -22.34
CA MET A 8 -5.90 20.62 -22.67
C MET A 8 -4.45 21.06 -22.41
N GLY A 9 -3.62 20.17 -21.88
CA GLY A 9 -2.24 20.45 -21.51
C GLY A 9 -2.04 21.07 -20.12
N ILE A 10 -3.12 21.33 -19.36
CA ILE A 10 -3.01 21.64 -17.93
C ILE A 10 -2.24 20.52 -17.20
N SER A 11 -1.48 20.86 -16.16
CA SER A 11 -0.73 19.86 -15.41
C SER A 11 -1.66 18.93 -14.61
N LEU A 12 -1.22 17.69 -14.42
CA LEU A 12 -1.93 16.73 -13.57
C LEU A 12 -2.07 17.25 -12.12
N GLY A 13 -1.05 17.95 -11.63
CA GLY A 13 -1.01 18.56 -10.31
C GLY A 13 -2.07 19.63 -10.13
N ASP A 14 -2.21 20.56 -11.09
CA ASP A 14 -3.22 21.62 -11.02
C ASP A 14 -4.64 21.05 -11.01
N ILE A 15 -4.89 20.03 -11.84
CA ILE A 15 -6.19 19.33 -11.83
C ILE A 15 -6.49 18.77 -10.44
N ILE A 16 -5.52 18.12 -9.79
CA ILE A 16 -5.75 17.41 -8.53
C ILE A 16 -5.82 18.37 -7.34
N TYR A 17 -4.90 19.33 -7.26
CA TYR A 17 -4.75 20.18 -6.08
C TYR A 17 -5.50 21.50 -6.20
N GLU A 18 -5.35 22.24 -7.31
CA GLU A 18 -5.98 23.54 -7.47
C GLU A 18 -7.49 23.43 -7.74
N ILE A 19 -7.89 22.45 -8.58
CA ILE A 19 -9.30 22.28 -8.97
C ILE A 19 -9.98 21.19 -8.14
N GLY A 20 -9.31 20.05 -7.96
CA GLY A 20 -9.84 18.89 -7.23
C GLY A 20 -9.86 19.06 -5.70
N GLY A 21 -9.19 20.08 -5.17
CA GLY A 21 -9.09 20.34 -3.73
C GLY A 21 -8.15 19.38 -2.98
N GLY A 22 -7.30 18.66 -3.72
CA GLY A 22 -6.31 17.74 -3.17
C GLY A 22 -6.87 16.37 -2.77
N ILE A 23 -6.13 15.68 -1.90
CA ILE A 23 -6.45 14.31 -1.49
C ILE A 23 -7.34 14.32 -0.24
N VAL A 24 -8.39 13.49 -0.26
CA VAL A 24 -9.32 13.36 0.86
C VAL A 24 -8.57 13.06 2.17
N GLY A 25 -8.87 13.85 3.20
CA GLY A 25 -8.25 13.71 4.51
C GLY A 25 -6.80 14.17 4.59
N GLY A 26 -6.31 14.95 3.62
CA GLY A 26 -4.94 15.48 3.61
C GLY A 26 -3.86 14.41 3.45
N LYS A 27 -4.24 13.23 2.93
CA LYS A 27 -3.31 12.11 2.70
C LYS A 27 -2.34 12.40 1.58
N ARG A 28 -1.28 11.60 1.49
CA ARG A 28 -0.30 11.74 0.41
C ARG A 28 -0.83 11.15 -0.90
N PHE A 29 -0.65 11.90 -1.98
CA PHE A 29 -0.89 11.43 -3.34
C PHE A 29 0.10 10.30 -3.67
N LYS A 30 -0.42 9.23 -4.28
CA LYS A 30 0.37 8.09 -4.71
C LYS A 30 0.41 7.95 -6.22
N ALA A 31 -0.77 7.91 -6.84
CA ALA A 31 -0.89 7.75 -8.27
C ALA A 31 -2.19 8.33 -8.81
N ALA A 32 -2.24 8.63 -10.11
CA ALA A 32 -3.46 8.92 -10.83
C ALA A 32 -3.60 7.95 -12.01
N LEU A 33 -4.73 7.27 -12.11
CA LEU A 33 -5.11 6.57 -13.32
C LEU A 33 -5.77 7.57 -14.26
N THR A 34 -5.24 7.73 -15.47
CA THR A 34 -5.83 8.60 -16.49
C THR A 34 -6.30 7.78 -17.70
N GLY A 35 -7.38 8.19 -18.34
CA GLY A 35 -7.91 7.50 -19.53
C GLY A 35 -8.89 6.37 -19.23
N GLY A 36 -9.49 6.37 -18.03
CA GLY A 36 -10.48 5.38 -17.62
C GLY A 36 -9.86 4.03 -17.22
N PRO A 37 -10.64 2.93 -17.26
CA PRO A 37 -10.21 1.63 -16.71
C PRO A 37 -9.09 0.94 -17.50
N SER A 38 -8.89 1.28 -18.78
CA SER A 38 -7.76 0.80 -19.60
C SER A 38 -6.61 1.82 -19.66
N GLY A 39 -6.64 2.80 -18.76
CA GLY A 39 -5.63 3.82 -18.57
C GLY A 39 -4.33 3.31 -17.97
N GLY A 40 -3.37 4.22 -17.80
CA GLY A 40 -2.12 3.97 -17.07
C GLY A 40 -2.10 4.67 -15.72
N CYS A 41 -1.44 4.07 -14.74
CA CYS A 41 -1.23 4.64 -13.41
C CYS A 41 0.03 5.51 -13.41
N LEU A 42 -0.13 6.81 -13.23
CA LEU A 42 0.95 7.80 -13.19
C LEU A 42 1.38 8.09 -11.74
N PRO A 43 2.67 8.04 -11.39
CA PRO A 43 3.14 8.23 -10.02
C PRO A 43 3.21 9.71 -9.62
N ALA A 44 3.41 9.96 -8.33
CA ALA A 44 3.66 11.29 -7.75
C ALA A 44 4.77 12.11 -8.44
N SER A 45 5.78 11.46 -9.02
CA SER A 45 6.85 12.15 -9.76
C SER A 45 6.41 12.73 -11.11
N MET A 46 5.16 12.53 -11.52
CA MET A 46 4.61 13.02 -12.79
C MET A 46 3.45 14.01 -12.59
N LEU A 47 3.37 14.68 -11.44
CA LEU A 47 2.36 15.71 -11.20
C LEU A 47 2.47 16.89 -12.19
N ASP A 48 3.69 17.23 -12.63
CA ASP A 48 3.90 18.31 -13.60
C ASP A 48 3.63 17.87 -15.05
N LEU A 49 3.20 16.62 -15.28
CA LEU A 49 2.95 16.10 -16.62
C LEU A 49 1.75 16.82 -17.25
N PRO A 50 1.89 17.41 -18.44
CA PRO A 50 0.77 17.97 -19.19
C PRO A 50 -0.26 16.89 -19.55
N VAL A 51 -1.54 17.18 -19.32
CA VAL A 51 -2.65 16.28 -19.67
C VAL A 51 -3.06 16.53 -21.13
N ASP A 52 -2.30 15.94 -22.04
CA ASP A 52 -2.53 15.91 -23.48
C ASP A 52 -2.33 14.49 -24.06
N TYR A 53 -2.64 14.29 -25.35
CA TYR A 53 -2.55 12.97 -26.00
C TYR A 53 -1.14 12.38 -26.02
N GLU A 54 -0.12 13.18 -26.33
CA GLU A 54 1.24 12.71 -26.55
C GLU A 54 1.95 12.44 -25.22
N SER A 55 1.88 13.39 -24.30
CA SER A 55 2.47 13.34 -22.96
C SER A 55 1.96 12.14 -22.17
N LEU A 56 0.64 11.89 -22.19
CA LEU A 56 0.04 10.73 -21.51
C LEU A 56 0.47 9.41 -22.14
N THR A 57 0.52 9.35 -23.48
CA THR A 57 0.92 8.14 -24.21
C THR A 57 2.37 7.76 -23.91
N GLN A 58 3.27 8.75 -23.87
CA GLN A 58 4.69 8.53 -23.51
C GLN A 58 4.86 8.05 -22.06
N ALA A 59 4.01 8.53 -21.15
CA ALA A 59 3.99 8.08 -19.76
C ALA A 59 3.40 6.67 -19.58
N GLY A 60 2.86 6.06 -20.64
CA GLY A 60 2.25 4.72 -20.62
C GLY A 60 0.77 4.73 -20.26
N SER A 61 0.15 5.90 -20.20
CA SER A 61 -1.29 6.09 -20.06
C SER A 61 -1.92 6.45 -21.42
N ILE A 62 -3.19 6.86 -21.44
CA ILE A 62 -3.89 7.33 -22.64
C ILE A 62 -4.82 8.49 -22.31
N MET A 63 -5.04 9.37 -23.28
CA MET A 63 -6.15 10.32 -23.24
C MET A 63 -7.43 9.60 -23.70
N GLY A 64 -8.14 9.01 -22.74
CA GLY A 64 -9.40 8.30 -22.96
C GLY A 64 -10.61 9.24 -22.90
N SER A 65 -11.58 8.93 -22.04
CA SER A 65 -12.79 9.76 -21.82
C SER A 65 -12.55 11.01 -20.94
N GLY A 66 -11.28 11.36 -20.64
CA GLY A 66 -10.95 12.35 -19.61
C GLY A 66 -11.18 11.87 -18.17
N GLY A 67 -11.60 10.61 -17.98
CA GLY A 67 -11.77 10.03 -16.65
C GLY A 67 -10.45 9.88 -15.90
N MET A 68 -10.42 10.37 -14.66
CA MET A 68 -9.26 10.31 -13.76
C MET A 68 -9.66 9.70 -12.42
N VAL A 69 -8.85 8.75 -11.93
CA VAL A 69 -8.99 8.17 -10.59
C VAL A 69 -7.72 8.46 -9.81
N VAL A 70 -7.87 9.19 -8.70
CA VAL A 70 -6.77 9.56 -7.82
C VAL A 70 -6.63 8.53 -6.70
N ALA A 71 -5.42 8.01 -6.53
CA ALA A 71 -5.04 7.04 -5.52
C ALA A 71 -4.18 7.69 -4.43
N ASP A 72 -4.51 7.41 -3.18
CA ASP A 72 -3.73 7.81 -2.01
C ASP A 72 -2.70 6.73 -1.62
N GLU A 73 -1.89 7.05 -0.62
CA GLU A 73 -0.88 6.14 -0.03
C GLU A 73 -1.46 4.81 0.52
N ASP A 74 -2.76 4.78 0.76
CA ASP A 74 -3.51 3.67 1.33
C ASP A 74 -4.02 2.67 0.28
N THR A 75 -3.78 2.95 -0.99
CA THR A 75 -4.20 2.13 -2.13
C THR A 75 -3.10 1.13 -2.51
N CYS A 76 -3.44 -0.14 -2.76
CA CYS A 76 -2.47 -1.13 -3.27
C CYS A 76 -2.41 -1.07 -4.81
N MET A 77 -1.23 -0.85 -5.40
CA MET A 77 -1.13 -0.74 -6.87
C MET A 77 -1.33 -2.08 -7.59
N VAL A 78 -0.93 -3.18 -6.95
CA VAL A 78 -1.16 -4.54 -7.47
C VAL A 78 -2.65 -4.85 -7.53
N ASP A 79 -3.39 -4.51 -6.45
CA ASP A 79 -4.83 -4.71 -6.39
C ASP A 79 -5.59 -3.76 -7.33
N MET A 80 -5.10 -2.52 -7.48
CA MET A 80 -5.64 -1.56 -8.45
C MET A 80 -5.52 -2.10 -9.88
N ALA A 81 -4.36 -2.63 -10.28
CA ALA A 81 -4.18 -3.27 -11.57
C ALA A 81 -5.11 -4.49 -11.74
N ARG A 82 -5.24 -5.33 -10.70
CA ARG A 82 -6.17 -6.48 -10.69
C ARG A 82 -7.61 -6.04 -10.90
N PHE A 83 -8.05 -4.99 -10.19
CA PHE A 83 -9.41 -4.46 -10.28
C PHE A 83 -9.73 -3.96 -11.68
N PHE A 84 -8.90 -3.08 -12.25
CA PHE A 84 -9.14 -2.54 -13.60
C PHE A 84 -9.01 -3.59 -14.70
N LEU A 85 -8.06 -4.53 -14.57
CA LEU A 85 -7.97 -5.66 -15.49
C LEU A 85 -9.20 -6.58 -15.40
N SER A 86 -9.74 -6.80 -14.20
CA SER A 86 -10.98 -7.58 -14.02
C SER A 86 -12.17 -6.90 -14.70
N PHE A 87 -12.28 -5.58 -14.59
CA PHE A 87 -13.31 -4.80 -15.27
C PHE A 87 -13.18 -4.93 -16.80
N THR A 88 -12.00 -4.65 -17.35
CA THR A 88 -11.77 -4.76 -18.81
C THR A 88 -11.99 -6.17 -19.34
N GLN A 89 -11.75 -7.20 -18.51
CA GLN A 89 -12.02 -8.58 -18.88
C GLN A 89 -13.51 -8.93 -18.92
N ILE A 90 -14.32 -8.35 -18.03
CA ILE A 90 -15.78 -8.49 -18.06
C ILE A 90 -16.36 -7.79 -19.30
N GLU A 91 -15.83 -6.61 -19.64
CA GLU A 91 -16.25 -5.83 -20.81
C GLU A 91 -15.70 -6.35 -22.15
N SER A 92 -14.89 -7.42 -22.12
CA SER A 92 -14.31 -7.98 -23.34
C SER A 92 -15.38 -8.67 -24.19
N CYS A 93 -15.53 -8.25 -25.44
CA CYS A 93 -16.40 -8.93 -26.42
C CYS A 93 -15.93 -10.36 -26.77
N GLY A 94 -14.72 -10.77 -26.35
CA GLY A 94 -14.21 -12.12 -26.55
C GLY A 94 -13.76 -12.48 -27.98
N LYS A 95 -13.83 -11.56 -28.94
CA LYS A 95 -13.57 -11.85 -30.37
C LYS A 95 -12.13 -12.28 -30.67
N CYS A 96 -11.13 -11.60 -30.10
CA CYS A 96 -9.72 -11.94 -30.32
C CYS A 96 -9.15 -12.75 -29.15
N ILE A 97 -8.46 -13.84 -29.48
CA ILE A 97 -7.76 -14.71 -28.53
C ILE A 97 -6.81 -13.93 -27.60
N PRO A 98 -5.93 -13.03 -28.09
CA PRO A 98 -5.01 -12.31 -27.21
C PRO A 98 -5.74 -11.51 -26.13
N CYS A 99 -6.82 -10.78 -26.48
CA CYS A 99 -7.62 -10.11 -25.47
C CYS A 99 -8.32 -11.14 -24.57
N ARG A 100 -9.20 -12.00 -25.10
CA ARG A 100 -10.04 -12.92 -24.30
C ARG A 100 -9.26 -13.80 -23.33
N VAL A 101 -8.15 -14.36 -23.79
CA VAL A 101 -7.35 -15.34 -23.03
C VAL A 101 -6.18 -14.66 -22.33
N GLY A 102 -5.50 -13.73 -22.99
CA GLY A 102 -4.30 -13.09 -22.44
C GLY A 102 -4.60 -12.25 -21.20
N THR A 103 -5.66 -11.44 -21.22
CA THR A 103 -6.09 -10.68 -20.03
C THR A 103 -6.57 -11.59 -18.91
N ARG A 104 -7.22 -12.73 -19.22
CA ARG A 104 -7.59 -13.74 -18.20
C ARG A 104 -6.36 -14.31 -17.51
N GLN A 105 -5.32 -14.65 -18.27
CA GLN A 105 -4.07 -15.16 -17.72
C GLN A 105 -3.38 -14.12 -16.85
N MET A 106 -3.31 -12.87 -17.30
CA MET A 106 -2.78 -11.77 -16.49
C MET A 106 -3.58 -11.58 -15.19
N LEU A 107 -4.92 -11.62 -15.27
CA LEU A 107 -5.79 -11.50 -14.10
C LEU A 107 -5.54 -12.63 -13.09
N ASN A 108 -5.42 -13.88 -13.56
CA ASN A 108 -5.16 -15.03 -12.68
C ASN A 108 -3.80 -14.90 -11.96
N ILE A 109 -2.78 -14.34 -12.63
CA ILE A 109 -1.48 -14.07 -12.00
C ILE A 109 -1.62 -12.98 -10.93
N LEU A 110 -2.31 -11.89 -11.24
CA LEU A 110 -2.55 -10.81 -10.27
C LEU A 110 -3.36 -11.29 -9.06
N GLU A 111 -4.40 -12.10 -9.28
CA GLU A 111 -5.20 -12.73 -8.22
C GLU A 111 -4.30 -13.55 -7.29
N ARG A 112 -3.47 -14.45 -7.84
CA ARG A 112 -2.48 -15.21 -7.07
C ARG A 112 -1.54 -14.32 -6.26
N ILE A 113 -0.98 -13.26 -6.88
CA ILE A 113 -0.08 -12.33 -6.20
C ILE A 113 -0.81 -11.67 -5.01
N THR A 114 -2.04 -11.20 -5.21
CA THR A 114 -2.84 -10.58 -4.14
C THR A 114 -3.29 -11.56 -3.05
N GLN A 115 -3.35 -12.85 -3.36
CA GLN A 115 -3.66 -13.93 -2.41
C GLN A 115 -2.41 -14.46 -1.68
N GLY A 116 -1.22 -13.95 -2.01
CA GLY A 116 0.04 -14.42 -1.42
C GLY A 116 0.59 -15.69 -2.05
N GLU A 117 0.05 -16.12 -3.18
CA GLU A 117 0.50 -17.24 -4.00
C GLU A 117 1.36 -16.78 -5.20
N GLY A 118 1.95 -15.60 -5.08
CA GLY A 118 2.89 -15.07 -6.05
C GLY A 118 4.14 -15.94 -6.18
N LYS A 119 4.63 -16.10 -7.40
CA LYS A 119 5.81 -16.91 -7.73
C LYS A 119 6.91 -16.02 -8.32
N SER A 120 8.15 -16.43 -8.11
CA SER A 120 9.29 -15.83 -8.83
C SER A 120 9.07 -16.00 -10.33
N GLY A 121 9.26 -14.93 -11.11
CA GLY A 121 8.98 -14.93 -12.55
C GLY A 121 7.58 -14.42 -12.94
N ASP A 122 6.66 -14.23 -12.00
CA ASP A 122 5.31 -13.75 -12.32
C ASP A 122 5.32 -12.32 -12.89
N ILE A 123 6.21 -11.45 -12.43
CA ILE A 123 6.34 -10.06 -12.94
C ILE A 123 6.76 -10.09 -14.40
N GLU A 124 7.81 -10.86 -14.73
CA GLU A 124 8.33 -11.00 -16.09
C GLU A 124 7.30 -11.67 -17.00
N CYS A 125 6.52 -12.60 -16.47
CA CYS A 125 5.42 -13.23 -17.18
C CYS A 125 4.31 -12.21 -17.51
N LEU A 126 3.91 -11.39 -16.53
CA LEU A 126 2.95 -10.30 -16.72
C LEU A 126 3.43 -9.30 -17.77
N GLU A 127 4.70 -8.86 -17.71
CA GLU A 127 5.27 -7.93 -18.69
C GLU A 127 5.20 -8.50 -20.12
N ARG A 128 5.60 -9.77 -20.32
CA ARG A 128 5.53 -10.43 -21.62
C ARG A 128 4.10 -10.59 -22.12
N LEU A 129 3.19 -11.08 -21.28
CA LEU A 129 1.78 -11.25 -21.64
C LEU A 129 1.13 -9.91 -21.98
N ALA A 130 1.39 -8.89 -21.17
CA ALA A 130 0.84 -7.56 -21.38
C ALA A 130 1.29 -6.96 -22.72
N GLN A 131 2.57 -7.09 -23.06
CA GLN A 131 3.08 -6.63 -24.35
C GLN A 131 2.49 -7.43 -25.53
N LEU A 132 2.39 -8.75 -25.40
CA LEU A 132 1.76 -9.59 -26.43
C LEU A 132 0.31 -9.18 -26.69
N VAL A 133 -0.48 -8.98 -25.64
CA VAL A 133 -1.88 -8.56 -25.77
C VAL A 133 -1.96 -7.17 -26.41
N LYS A 134 -1.12 -6.24 -25.96
CA LYS A 134 -1.05 -4.87 -26.48
C LYS A 134 -0.75 -4.82 -27.99
N SER A 135 0.16 -5.67 -28.48
CA SER A 135 0.58 -5.65 -29.89
C SER A 135 -0.29 -6.50 -30.82
N THR A 136 -1.09 -7.43 -30.31
CA THR A 136 -1.84 -8.40 -31.13
C THR A 136 -3.36 -8.30 -31.02
N ALA A 137 -3.89 -7.50 -30.09
CA ALA A 137 -5.32 -7.29 -29.97
C ALA A 137 -5.89 -6.49 -31.16
N LEU A 138 -7.11 -6.85 -31.57
CA LEU A 138 -7.77 -6.29 -32.76
C LEU A 138 -8.30 -4.87 -32.58
N CYS A 139 -8.61 -4.44 -31.35
CA CYS A 139 -9.26 -3.16 -31.07
C CYS A 139 -8.58 -2.42 -29.92
N GLY A 140 -8.88 -1.13 -29.79
CA GLY A 140 -8.29 -0.25 -28.77
C GLY A 140 -8.50 -0.73 -27.33
N LEU A 141 -9.64 -1.34 -27.00
CA LEU A 141 -9.86 -1.92 -25.66
C LEU A 141 -8.82 -3.00 -25.36
N GLY A 142 -8.64 -3.97 -26.26
CA GLY A 142 -7.66 -5.04 -26.05
C GLY A 142 -6.21 -4.53 -26.06
N GLN A 143 -5.91 -3.53 -26.88
CA GLN A 143 -4.57 -2.94 -26.94
C GLN A 143 -4.22 -2.15 -25.66
N THR A 144 -5.21 -1.54 -25.01
CA THR A 144 -5.03 -0.69 -23.82
C THR A 144 -5.32 -1.40 -22.50
N ALA A 145 -6.07 -2.51 -22.50
CA ALA A 145 -6.35 -3.31 -21.30
C ALA A 145 -5.11 -3.68 -20.45
N PRO A 146 -3.91 -3.90 -21.03
CA PRO A 146 -2.71 -4.19 -20.24
C PRO A 146 -2.03 -2.95 -19.63
N ASN A 147 -2.44 -1.71 -19.97
CA ASN A 147 -1.78 -0.49 -19.52
C ASN A 147 -1.73 -0.34 -17.99
N PRO A 148 -2.80 -0.63 -17.21
CA PRO A 148 -2.72 -0.59 -15.75
C PRO A 148 -1.62 -1.52 -15.24
N VAL A 149 -1.51 -2.73 -15.79
CA VAL A 149 -0.48 -3.71 -15.39
C VAL A 149 0.93 -3.24 -15.75
N LEU A 150 1.14 -2.75 -16.98
CA LEU A 150 2.45 -2.29 -17.44
C LEU A 150 2.94 -1.08 -16.64
N THR A 151 2.06 -0.11 -16.38
CA THR A 151 2.42 1.11 -15.65
C THR A 151 2.62 0.85 -14.16
N THR A 152 1.81 0.00 -13.52
CA THR A 152 2.02 -0.35 -12.11
C THR A 152 3.31 -1.17 -11.93
N ILE A 153 3.66 -2.06 -12.86
CA ILE A 153 4.96 -2.74 -12.82
C ILE A 153 6.10 -1.73 -13.06
N ARG A 154 5.95 -0.80 -14.01
CA ARG A 154 6.99 0.20 -14.33
C ARG A 154 7.30 1.13 -13.15
N TYR A 155 6.27 1.65 -12.49
CA TYR A 155 6.43 2.69 -11.46
C TYR A 155 6.38 2.17 -10.03
N PHE A 156 5.76 1.00 -9.80
CA PHE A 156 5.53 0.43 -8.47
C PHE A 156 5.97 -1.05 -8.41
N ARG A 157 7.05 -1.41 -9.12
CA ARG A 157 7.60 -2.79 -9.12
C ARG A 157 7.88 -3.29 -7.71
N ASP A 158 8.30 -2.39 -6.81
CA ASP A 158 8.58 -2.70 -5.41
C ASP A 158 7.36 -3.29 -4.69
N GLU A 159 6.14 -2.83 -4.98
CA GLU A 159 4.93 -3.40 -4.40
C GLU A 159 4.68 -4.83 -4.87
N TYR A 160 4.91 -5.13 -6.15
CA TYR A 160 4.84 -6.52 -6.65
C TYR A 160 5.85 -7.41 -5.94
N GLU A 161 7.08 -6.94 -5.78
CA GLU A 161 8.13 -7.69 -5.08
C GLU A 161 7.80 -7.91 -3.61
N GLU A 162 7.17 -6.94 -2.92
CA GLU A 162 6.71 -7.12 -1.55
C GLU A 162 5.63 -8.20 -1.43
N HIS A 163 4.70 -8.25 -2.38
CA HIS A 163 3.65 -9.29 -2.39
C HIS A 163 4.25 -10.68 -2.63
N ILE A 164 5.20 -10.79 -3.58
CA ILE A 164 5.78 -12.08 -3.99
C ILE A 164 6.82 -12.58 -2.98
N LYS A 165 7.78 -11.72 -2.56
CA LYS A 165 8.93 -12.15 -1.75
C LYS A 165 8.67 -12.06 -0.25
N LYS A 166 7.91 -11.06 0.18
CA LYS A 166 7.68 -10.78 1.61
C LYS A 166 6.29 -11.21 2.09
N HIS A 167 5.42 -11.66 1.20
CA HIS A 167 4.00 -11.93 1.47
C HIS A 167 3.38 -10.79 2.28
N TYR A 168 3.59 -9.55 1.83
CA TYR A 168 3.24 -8.34 2.56
C TYR A 168 2.62 -7.30 1.63
N CYS A 169 1.50 -6.73 2.06
CA CYS A 169 0.83 -5.63 1.37
C CYS A 169 0.91 -4.37 2.23
N ARG A 170 1.73 -3.37 1.84
CA ARG A 170 1.89 -2.12 2.61
C ARG A 170 0.60 -1.35 2.85
N ALA A 171 -0.29 -1.35 1.86
CA ALA A 171 -1.59 -0.70 1.92
C ALA A 171 -2.63 -1.43 2.80
N ALA A 172 -2.31 -2.66 3.22
CA ALA A 172 -3.18 -3.54 3.99
C ALA A 172 -4.55 -3.87 3.33
N VAL A 173 -4.63 -3.81 2.00
CA VAL A 173 -5.86 -4.06 1.22
C VAL A 173 -6.03 -5.55 0.90
N CYS A 174 -4.94 -6.24 0.55
CA CYS A 174 -4.95 -7.65 0.19
C CYS A 174 -5.10 -8.53 1.46
N LYS A 175 -6.32 -9.00 1.74
CA LYS A 175 -6.69 -9.69 2.98
C LYS A 175 -5.77 -10.87 3.34
N GLU A 176 -5.46 -11.72 2.37
CA GLU A 176 -4.64 -12.93 2.59
C GLU A 176 -3.17 -12.60 2.94
N LEU A 177 -2.69 -11.41 2.59
CA LEU A 177 -1.34 -10.94 2.91
C LEU A 177 -1.25 -10.21 4.25
N VAL A 178 -2.38 -10.03 4.95
CA VAL A 178 -2.48 -9.19 6.14
C VAL A 178 -2.99 -10.00 7.31
N LYS A 179 -2.08 -10.43 8.20
CA LYS A 179 -2.46 -11.09 9.47
C LYS A 179 -3.36 -10.21 10.33
N SER A 180 -2.91 -8.98 10.59
CA SER A 180 -3.71 -7.95 11.24
C SER A 180 -3.31 -6.57 10.72
N PRO A 181 -4.27 -5.68 10.38
CA PRO A 181 -3.94 -4.36 9.83
C PRO A 181 -3.06 -3.51 10.76
N CYS A 182 -3.27 -3.62 12.07
CA CYS A 182 -2.52 -2.90 13.09
C CYS A 182 -1.05 -3.35 13.19
N GLN A 183 -0.75 -4.65 13.05
CA GLN A 183 0.63 -5.13 12.98
C GLN A 183 1.27 -4.81 11.63
N ASN A 184 0.50 -4.91 10.55
CA ASN A 184 0.97 -4.70 9.18
C ASN A 184 1.43 -3.26 8.92
N THR A 185 0.72 -2.29 9.51
CA THR A 185 0.99 -0.85 9.38
C THR A 185 1.97 -0.33 10.42
N CYS A 186 2.31 -1.13 11.45
CA CYS A 186 3.29 -0.76 12.45
C CYS A 186 4.70 -0.79 11.83
N PRO A 187 5.45 0.33 11.81
CA PRO A 187 6.82 0.33 11.28
C PRO A 187 7.76 -0.65 12.01
N ALA A 188 7.51 -0.86 13.31
CA ALA A 188 8.25 -1.81 14.14
C ALA A 188 7.69 -3.26 14.06
N ARG A 189 6.58 -3.49 13.33
CA ARG A 189 5.87 -4.77 13.24
C ARG A 189 5.54 -5.40 14.59
N ILE A 190 5.20 -4.56 15.57
CA ILE A 190 4.76 -5.00 16.90
C ILE A 190 3.48 -5.82 16.75
N ASP A 191 3.39 -6.95 17.45
CA ASP A 191 2.18 -7.78 17.50
C ASP A 191 1.10 -7.09 18.36
N VAL A 192 0.42 -6.15 17.73
CA VAL A 192 -0.61 -5.33 18.36
C VAL A 192 -1.77 -6.18 18.92
N PRO A 193 -2.35 -7.14 18.18
CA PRO A 193 -3.41 -7.98 18.73
C PRO A 193 -3.00 -8.75 19.98
N ARG A 194 -1.77 -9.28 20.02
CA ARG A 194 -1.30 -10.08 21.17
C ARG A 194 -1.20 -9.25 22.44
N TYR A 195 -0.58 -8.06 22.40
CA TYR A 195 -0.47 -7.26 23.61
C TYR A 195 -1.82 -6.67 24.05
N ILE A 196 -2.72 -6.34 23.13
CA ILE A 196 -4.07 -5.86 23.49
C ILE A 196 -4.85 -6.95 24.23
N ARG A 197 -4.76 -8.20 23.79
CA ARG A 197 -5.38 -9.33 24.50
C ARG A 197 -4.82 -9.48 25.92
N LEU A 198 -3.51 -9.38 26.08
CA LEU A 198 -2.87 -9.45 27.39
C LEU A 198 -3.29 -8.29 28.31
N ILE A 199 -3.45 -7.07 27.78
CA ILE A 199 -4.01 -5.93 28.53
C ILE A 199 -5.44 -6.23 28.99
N ALA A 200 -6.27 -6.80 28.12
CA ALA A 200 -7.65 -7.16 28.46
C ALA A 200 -7.71 -8.22 29.58
N ASP A 201 -6.75 -9.13 29.62
CA ASP A 201 -6.61 -10.15 30.68
C ASP A 201 -5.94 -9.61 31.97
N GLY A 202 -5.61 -8.31 32.05
CA GLY A 202 -4.92 -7.68 33.18
C GLY A 202 -3.43 -8.02 33.30
N LYS A 203 -2.83 -8.62 32.25
CA LYS A 203 -1.44 -9.09 32.22
C LYS A 203 -0.50 -8.05 31.62
N TYR A 204 -0.30 -6.93 32.32
CA TYR A 204 0.45 -5.78 31.80
C TYR A 204 1.94 -6.06 31.57
N ASP A 205 2.58 -6.83 32.45
CA ASP A 205 3.98 -7.23 32.29
C ASP A 205 4.22 -8.06 31.02
N GLU A 206 3.34 -9.03 30.77
CA GLU A 206 3.38 -9.85 29.56
C GLU A 206 3.10 -9.01 28.31
N ALA A 207 2.11 -8.10 28.39
CA ALA A 207 1.81 -7.18 27.29
C ALA A 207 3.02 -6.31 26.92
N LEU A 208 3.72 -5.78 27.92
CA LEU A 208 4.90 -4.97 27.69
C LEU A 208 6.07 -5.80 27.13
N ALA A 209 6.22 -7.05 27.56
CA ALA A 209 7.21 -7.96 27.02
C ALA A 209 7.04 -8.15 25.50
N VAL A 210 5.79 -8.31 25.02
CA VAL A 210 5.48 -8.39 23.58
C VAL A 210 5.93 -7.14 22.82
N VAL A 211 5.71 -5.95 23.39
CA VAL A 211 6.18 -4.70 22.78
C VAL A 211 7.72 -4.65 22.77
N ARG A 212 8.36 -5.12 23.84
CA ARG A 212 9.83 -5.18 23.98
C ARG A 212 10.53 -6.13 23.02
N GLU A 213 9.81 -7.10 22.44
CA GLU A 213 10.35 -7.96 21.37
C GLU A 213 10.82 -7.15 20.16
N LYS A 214 10.25 -5.95 19.93
CA LYS A 214 10.55 -5.10 18.76
C LYS A 214 11.14 -3.74 19.12
N VAL A 215 10.87 -3.20 20.31
CA VAL A 215 11.32 -1.86 20.70
C VAL A 215 11.87 -1.80 22.14
N PRO A 216 13.01 -1.11 22.39
CA PRO A 216 13.65 -1.10 23.71
C PRO A 216 12.92 -0.23 24.75
N PHE A 217 12.18 0.79 24.31
CA PHE A 217 11.53 1.78 25.19
C PHE A 217 10.02 1.91 24.90
N PRO A 218 9.20 0.94 25.31
CA PRO A 218 7.75 0.98 25.10
C PRO A 218 7.05 2.22 25.69
N ALA A 219 7.49 2.67 26.87
CA ALA A 219 6.93 3.84 27.55
C ALA A 219 7.07 5.12 26.70
N VAL A 220 8.28 5.41 26.21
CA VAL A 220 8.54 6.54 25.31
C VAL A 220 7.73 6.41 24.02
N LEU A 221 7.66 5.19 23.45
CA LEU A 221 6.86 4.93 22.27
C LEU A 221 5.37 5.25 22.49
N GLY A 222 4.84 5.05 23.70
CA GLY A 222 3.48 5.44 24.07
C GLY A 222 3.18 6.94 23.90
N TYR A 223 4.21 7.80 23.92
CA TYR A 223 4.08 9.25 23.71
C TYR A 223 4.36 9.67 22.26
N VAL A 224 5.42 9.13 21.64
CA VAL A 224 5.89 9.61 20.33
C VAL A 224 5.27 8.87 19.14
N CYS A 225 4.51 7.80 19.38
CA CYS A 225 3.93 6.99 18.30
C CYS A 225 2.89 7.78 17.49
N LEU A 226 3.04 7.72 16.16
CA LEU A 226 2.10 8.28 15.18
C LEU A 226 0.87 7.39 14.91
N HIS A 227 0.69 6.30 15.68
CA HIS A 227 -0.54 5.50 15.73
C HIS A 227 -1.12 5.07 14.37
N PHE A 228 -0.27 4.75 13.38
CA PHE A 228 -0.67 4.21 12.06
C PHE A 228 -1.65 3.03 12.13
N CYS A 229 -1.49 2.21 13.18
CA CYS A 229 -2.36 1.08 13.46
C CYS A 229 -3.81 1.47 13.77
N GLU A 230 -4.06 2.66 14.31
CA GLU A 230 -5.39 3.16 14.63
C GLU A 230 -6.10 3.64 13.36
N ALA A 231 -5.36 4.33 12.47
CA ALA A 231 -5.88 4.78 11.17
C ALA A 231 -6.40 3.63 10.27
N LYS A 232 -5.82 2.43 10.42
CA LYS A 232 -6.25 1.22 9.69
C LYS A 232 -6.99 0.20 10.56
N CYS A 233 -7.48 0.62 11.73
CA CYS A 233 -8.17 -0.29 12.64
C CYS A 233 -9.53 -0.71 12.07
N ARG A 234 -9.77 -2.02 11.92
CA ARG A 234 -11.06 -2.55 11.43
C ARG A 234 -12.25 -2.12 12.30
N ARG A 235 -12.01 -1.89 13.60
CA ARG A 235 -13.07 -1.45 14.52
C ARG A 235 -13.62 -0.07 14.16
N GLY A 236 -12.79 0.82 13.61
CA GLY A 236 -13.22 2.13 13.11
C GLY A 236 -14.16 2.08 11.89
N GLN A 237 -14.42 0.90 11.31
CA GLN A 237 -15.48 0.72 10.31
C GLN A 237 -16.86 0.50 10.94
N LEU A 238 -16.92 0.21 12.25
CA LEU A 238 -18.15 -0.04 12.99
C LEU A 238 -18.45 1.14 13.94
N ASP A 239 -17.46 1.55 14.71
CA ASP A 239 -17.53 2.67 15.67
C ASP A 239 -16.21 3.45 15.65
N GLU A 240 -15.41 3.41 16.71
CA GLU A 240 -14.15 4.12 16.84
C GLU A 240 -12.94 3.18 16.79
N PRO A 241 -11.80 3.61 16.22
CA PRO A 241 -10.56 2.86 16.34
C PRO A 241 -10.19 2.60 17.80
N LEU A 242 -9.65 1.41 18.08
CA LEU A 242 -9.01 1.16 19.37
C LEU A 242 -7.89 2.18 19.59
N ALA A 243 -7.82 2.75 20.81
CA ALA A 243 -6.75 3.65 21.24
C ALA A 243 -5.45 2.88 21.54
N ILE A 244 -4.92 2.19 20.52
CA ILE A 244 -3.76 1.28 20.56
C ILE A 244 -2.53 1.94 21.20
N ARG A 245 -2.27 3.21 20.91
CA ARG A 245 -1.17 4.00 21.52
C ARG A 245 -1.40 4.22 23.01
N VAL A 246 -2.63 4.56 23.40
CA VAL A 246 -2.99 4.79 24.81
C VAL A 246 -2.92 3.48 25.59
N LEU A 247 -3.43 2.38 25.04
CA LEU A 247 -3.33 1.04 25.62
C LEU A 247 -1.86 0.64 25.85
N LYS A 248 -1.00 0.90 24.86
CA LYS A 248 0.44 0.66 24.99
C LYS A 248 1.05 1.49 26.12
N ARG A 249 0.69 2.78 26.22
CA ARG A 249 1.15 3.65 27.32
C ARG A 249 0.66 3.16 28.67
N PHE A 250 -0.62 2.83 28.77
CA PHE A 250 -1.25 2.29 29.98
C PHE A 250 -0.53 1.03 30.47
N ALA A 251 -0.26 0.07 29.58
CA ALA A 251 0.51 -1.14 29.92
C ALA A 251 1.94 -0.82 30.38
N ALA A 252 2.58 0.21 29.82
CA ALA A 252 3.90 0.64 30.23
C ALA A 252 3.92 1.33 31.60
N GLU A 253 2.85 2.03 31.97
CA GLU A 253 2.68 2.69 33.28
C GLU A 253 2.37 1.69 34.40
N HIS A 254 1.80 0.53 34.07
CA HIS A 254 1.46 -0.55 35.00
C HIS A 254 2.47 -1.71 34.99
N ASP A 255 3.64 -1.54 34.34
CA ASP A 255 4.74 -2.51 34.31
C ASP A 255 5.42 -2.59 35.68
N THR A 256 5.49 -3.79 36.24
CA THR A 256 6.20 -4.06 37.50
C THR A 256 7.71 -4.23 37.29
N GLY A 257 8.16 -4.26 36.02
CA GLY A 257 9.56 -4.42 35.67
C GLY A 257 10.02 -5.88 35.62
N LEU A 258 9.10 -6.84 35.56
CA LEU A 258 9.37 -8.28 35.46
C LEU A 258 10.34 -8.62 34.31
N TRP A 259 10.28 -7.86 33.21
CA TRP A 259 11.19 -8.01 32.08
C TRP A 259 12.66 -7.81 32.45
N LYS A 260 12.98 -6.97 33.46
CA LYS A 260 14.36 -6.76 33.93
C LYS A 260 14.95 -8.02 34.54
N GLN A 261 14.11 -8.80 35.23
CA GLN A 261 14.52 -10.07 35.87
C GLN A 261 14.82 -11.13 34.80
N ASN A 262 14.08 -11.11 33.70
CA ASN A 262 14.22 -12.06 32.59
C ASN A 262 15.17 -11.59 31.48
N SER A 263 15.77 -10.41 31.61
CA SER A 263 16.69 -9.85 30.61
C SER A 263 18.10 -10.41 30.79
N LYS A 264 18.61 -11.09 29.77
CA LYS A 264 20.02 -11.54 29.74
C LYS A 264 20.93 -10.38 29.34
N LEU A 265 21.71 -9.87 30.29
CA LEU A 265 22.77 -8.91 30.01
C LEU A 265 23.93 -9.62 29.32
N ALA A 266 24.41 -9.05 28.22
CA ALA A 266 25.66 -9.49 27.60
C ALA A 266 26.83 -9.27 28.58
N PRO A 267 27.88 -10.12 28.52
CA PRO A 267 29.04 -9.95 29.38
C PRO A 267 29.66 -8.56 29.19
N PRO A 268 30.21 -7.95 30.26
CA PRO A 268 30.81 -6.62 30.19
C PRO A 268 31.93 -6.58 29.15
N THR A 269 31.88 -5.65 28.20
CA THR A 269 32.89 -5.50 27.15
C THR A 269 34.17 -4.79 27.61
N GLY A 270 34.26 -4.41 28.90
CA GLY A 270 35.38 -3.64 29.47
C GLY A 270 35.50 -2.19 28.98
N ARG A 271 34.68 -1.80 27.99
CA ARG A 271 34.65 -0.45 27.43
C ARG A 271 33.74 0.45 28.27
N LYS A 272 34.26 1.59 28.72
CA LYS A 272 33.47 2.61 29.42
C LYS A 272 32.72 3.45 28.40
N VAL A 273 31.40 3.55 28.54
CA VAL A 273 30.59 4.48 27.75
C VAL A 273 30.66 5.83 28.46
N ALA A 274 31.09 6.88 27.77
CA ALA A 274 31.10 8.23 28.32
C ALA A 274 29.65 8.67 28.57
N LYS A 275 29.21 8.66 29.84
CA LYS A 275 27.97 9.31 30.25
C LYS A 275 28.25 10.80 30.36
N GLY A 276 27.90 11.56 29.32
CA GLY A 276 27.82 13.02 29.42
C GLY A 276 26.84 13.38 30.54
N ARG A 277 27.32 14.06 31.58
CA ARG A 277 26.44 14.71 32.56
C ARG A 277 25.69 15.81 31.80
N ILE A 278 24.39 15.61 31.58
CA ILE A 278 23.49 16.72 31.29
C ILE A 278 23.29 17.42 32.64
N GLN A 279 24.02 18.51 32.86
CA GLN A 279 23.70 19.43 33.96
C GLN A 279 22.37 20.09 33.60
N ALA A 280 21.37 19.86 34.46
CA ALA A 280 20.11 20.60 34.46
C ALA A 280 20.32 22.01 35.02
#